data_AF-A0A511YMG2-F1
#
_entry.id   AF-A0A511YMG2-F1
#
_cell.length_a   1.000
_cell.length_b   1.000
_cell.length_c   1.000
_cell.angle_alpha   90.00
_cell.angle_beta   90.00
_cell.angle_gamma   90.00
#
_symmetry.space_group_name_H-M   'P 1'
#
loop_
_entity.id
_entity.type
_entity.pdbx_description
1 polymer ?
#
loop_
_entity_poly.entity_id
_entity_poly.type
_entity_poly.pdbx_seq_one_letter_code
_entity_poly.pdbx_strand_id
1 'polypeptide(L)'
;MKKLKSKFLFVMLFFIISCVSENMQEANHIINKIEEYRKSNKKLPENLNEIGVKETEEGPVFYKRIGLSNYIIWIQAESSMGDSDIYYSDTKKWEKAYREIKSTK
;
A
#
# COMPACT_ATOMS: atom_id res chain seq x y z
N MET A 1 50.56 4.87 -13.39
CA MET A 1 49.43 5.50 -14.12
C MET A 1 48.75 4.47 -15.02
N LYS A 2 47.49 4.13 -14.75
CA LYS A 2 46.45 3.76 -15.72
C LYS A 2 45.14 3.64 -14.96
N LYS A 3 44.28 4.64 -15.17
CA LYS A 3 42.92 4.73 -14.63
C LYS A 3 42.08 3.63 -15.26
N LEU A 4 41.36 2.83 -14.48
CA LEU A 4 40.18 2.12 -14.99
C LEU A 4 38.97 2.62 -14.19
N LYS A 5 38.06 3.25 -14.93
CA LYS A 5 36.98 4.09 -14.41
C LYS A 5 35.93 3.21 -13.70
N SER A 6 36.05 3.08 -12.38
CA SER A 6 35.02 2.52 -11.50
C SER A 6 33.83 3.49 -11.34
N LYS A 7 33.14 3.79 -12.45
CA LYS A 7 31.93 4.61 -12.46
C LYS A 7 30.82 4.03 -13.35
N PHE A 8 30.91 2.75 -13.72
CA PHE A 8 29.89 2.12 -14.58
C PHE A 8 28.92 1.20 -13.82
N LEU A 9 29.21 0.85 -12.55
CA LEU A 9 28.35 -0.06 -11.78
C LEU A 9 27.19 0.64 -11.05
N PHE A 10 27.14 1.97 -11.00
CA PHE A 10 26.09 2.70 -10.27
C PHE A 10 24.91 3.14 -11.15
N VAL A 11 25.02 3.02 -12.47
CA VAL A 11 23.99 3.49 -13.42
C VAL A 11 22.88 2.45 -13.65
N MET A 12 23.13 1.18 -13.30
CA MET A 12 22.18 0.08 -13.52
C MET A 12 21.15 -0.12 -12.38
N LEU A 13 21.05 0.83 -11.44
CA LEU A 13 20.07 0.80 -10.34
C LEU A 13 18.86 1.73 -10.55
N PHE A 14 18.84 2.53 -11.62
CA PHE A 14 17.79 3.52 -11.86
C PHE A 14 16.72 3.10 -12.89
N PHE A 15 16.81 1.90 -13.49
CA PHE A 15 15.89 1.46 -14.54
C PHE A 15 14.73 0.56 -14.09
N ILE A 16 14.54 0.39 -12.77
CA ILE A 16 13.39 -0.35 -12.22
C ILE A 16 12.23 0.59 -11.84
N ILE A 17 11.96 1.61 -12.64
CA ILE A 17 10.66 2.30 -12.54
C ILE A 17 9.64 1.38 -13.21
N SER A 18 9.25 0.35 -12.45
CA SER A 18 8.14 -0.54 -12.77
C SER A 18 6.93 0.31 -13.09
N CYS A 19 6.18 -0.08 -14.12
CA CYS A 19 4.83 0.42 -14.35
C CYS A 19 4.00 0.06 -13.09
N VAL A 20 3.75 1.05 -12.23
CA VAL A 20 2.90 0.90 -11.04
C VAL A 20 1.55 1.50 -11.39
N SER A 21 0.49 0.72 -11.19
CA SER A 21 -0.88 1.15 -11.49
C SER A 21 -1.29 2.43 -10.77
N GLU A 22 -2.22 3.19 -11.36
CA GLU A 22 -2.80 4.37 -10.69
C GLU A 22 -3.43 3.98 -9.35
N ASN A 23 -4.19 2.88 -9.31
CA ASN A 23 -4.79 2.34 -8.08
C ASN A 23 -3.75 2.00 -7.01
N MET A 24 -2.61 1.42 -7.41
CA MET A 24 -1.52 1.07 -6.49
C MET A 24 -0.80 2.33 -5.99
N GLN A 25 -0.61 3.34 -6.83
CA GLN A 25 -0.06 4.62 -6.41
C GLN A 25 -0.98 5.31 -5.39
N GLU A 26 -2.28 5.36 -5.67
CA GLU A 26 -3.27 5.92 -4.76
C GLU A 26 -3.36 5.15 -3.43
N ALA A 27 -3.39 3.82 -3.49
CA ALA A 27 -3.39 3.01 -2.27
C ALA A 27 -2.13 3.20 -1.43
N ASN A 28 -0.94 3.28 -2.05
CA ASN A 28 0.30 3.54 -1.32
C ASN A 28 0.28 4.93 -0.66
N HIS A 29 -0.28 5.94 -1.33
CA HIS A 29 -0.49 7.27 -0.73
C HIS A 29 -1.42 7.22 0.47
N ILE A 30 -2.53 6.47 0.36
CA ILE A 30 -3.49 6.28 1.47
C ILE A 30 -2.85 5.51 2.62
N ILE A 31 -2.10 4.45 2.36
CA ILE A 31 -1.34 3.68 3.37
C ILE A 31 -0.41 4.62 4.14
N ASN A 32 0.33 5.50 3.45
CA ASN A 32 1.20 6.47 4.11
C ASN A 32 0.42 7.40 5.05
N LYS A 33 -0.72 7.94 4.61
CA LYS A 33 -1.59 8.77 5.46
C LYS A 33 -2.13 8.00 6.68
N ILE A 34 -2.50 6.72 6.52
CA ILE A 34 -2.95 5.86 7.62
C ILE A 34 -1.82 5.69 8.65
N GLU A 35 -0.59 5.44 8.21
CA GLU A 35 0.56 5.27 9.11
C GLU A 35 0.96 6.58 9.80
N GLU A 36 0.87 7.72 9.12
CA GLU A 36 1.07 9.05 9.71
C GLU A 36 0.01 9.35 10.78
N TYR A 37 -1.26 9.06 10.49
CA TYR A 37 -2.36 9.17 11.43
C TYR A 37 -2.12 8.27 12.66
N ARG A 38 -1.74 7.00 12.44
CA ARG A 38 -1.39 6.04 13.50
C ARG A 38 -0.27 6.57 14.38
N LYS A 39 0.79 7.12 13.78
CA LYS A 39 1.94 7.65 14.51
C LYS A 39 1.55 8.81 15.42
N SER A 40 0.69 9.70 14.92
CA SER A 40 0.28 10.94 15.59
C SER A 40 -0.78 10.69 16.66
N ASN A 41 -1.77 9.85 16.37
CA ASN A 41 -2.95 9.62 17.23
C ASN A 41 -2.85 8.36 18.09
N LYS A 42 -1.82 7.52 17.88
CA LYS A 42 -1.64 6.21 18.54
C LYS A 42 -2.80 5.23 18.31
N LYS A 43 -3.62 5.46 17.28
CA LYS A 43 -4.73 4.59 16.86
C LYS A 43 -4.87 4.60 15.34
N LEU A 44 -5.52 3.58 14.79
CA LEU A 44 -5.93 3.59 13.38
C LEU A 44 -7.09 4.56 13.15
N PRO A 45 -7.22 5.13 11.95
CA PRO A 45 -8.45 5.82 11.59
C PRO A 45 -9.62 4.82 11.60
N GLU A 46 -10.81 5.25 12.01
CA GLU A 46 -12.01 4.40 11.93
C GLU A 46 -12.42 4.14 10.48
N ASN A 47 -12.18 5.12 9.61
CA ASN A 47 -12.46 5.12 8.18
C ASN A 47 -11.57 6.15 7.49
N LEU A 48 -11.49 6.11 6.16
CA LEU A 48 -10.61 7.01 5.40
C LEU A 48 -11.00 8.50 5.50
N ASN A 49 -12.22 8.85 5.91
CA ASN A 49 -12.60 10.26 6.07
C ASN A 49 -11.82 10.95 7.19
N GLU A 50 -11.39 10.22 8.24
CA GLU A 50 -10.56 10.78 9.31
C GLU A 50 -9.18 11.26 8.85
N ILE A 51 -8.73 10.79 7.67
CA ILE A 51 -7.50 11.23 7.02
C ILE A 51 -7.77 12.07 5.76
N GLY A 52 -9.00 12.58 5.63
CA GLY A 52 -9.42 13.46 4.53
C GLY A 52 -9.53 12.75 3.18
N VAL A 53 -9.76 11.43 3.17
CA VAL A 53 -9.98 10.64 1.95
C VAL A 53 -11.43 10.18 1.92
N LYS A 54 -12.16 10.58 0.88
CA LYS A 54 -13.59 10.26 0.75
C LYS A 54 -13.76 8.83 0.23
N GLU A 55 -14.35 7.96 1.04
CA GLU A 55 -14.76 6.63 0.58
C GLU A 55 -16.02 6.72 -0.29
N THR A 56 -16.01 5.98 -1.40
CA THR A 56 -17.17 5.72 -2.26
C THR A 56 -17.26 4.23 -2.49
N GLU A 57 -18.48 3.71 -2.70
CA GLU A 57 -18.69 2.28 -2.98
C GLU A 57 -17.94 1.83 -4.25
N GLU A 58 -17.76 2.74 -5.21
CA GLU A 58 -17.03 2.52 -6.47
C GLU A 58 -15.58 3.03 -6.41
N GLY A 59 -15.09 3.40 -5.22
CA GLY A 59 -13.76 3.98 -5.07
C GLY A 59 -12.65 3.00 -5.43
N PRO A 60 -11.49 3.48 -5.94
CA PRO A 60 -10.38 2.61 -6.35
C PRO A 60 -9.72 1.87 -5.18
N VAL A 61 -9.98 2.32 -3.94
CA VAL A 61 -9.36 1.82 -2.72
C VAL A 61 -10.42 1.60 -1.65
N PHE A 62 -10.52 0.37 -1.15
CA PHE A 62 -11.38 0.02 -0.01
C PHE A 62 -10.53 -0.24 1.23
N TYR A 63 -10.92 0.35 2.37
CA TYR A 63 -10.24 0.20 3.66
C TYR A 63 -11.10 -0.58 4.64
N LYS A 64 -10.47 -1.50 5.38
CA LYS A 64 -11.10 -2.15 6.52
C LYS A 64 -10.14 -2.23 7.68
N ARG A 65 -10.51 -1.60 8.78
CA ARG A 65 -9.84 -1.78 10.06
C ARG A 65 -10.08 -3.18 10.63
N ILE A 66 -9.03 -3.82 11.14
CA ILE A 66 -9.04 -5.13 11.78
C ILE A 66 -8.46 -5.03 13.19
N GLY A 67 -9.33 -4.95 14.19
CA GLY A 67 -8.91 -4.79 15.59
C GLY A 67 -8.26 -3.43 15.85
N LEU A 68 -7.33 -3.37 16.80
CA LEU A 68 -6.68 -2.12 17.21
C LEU A 68 -5.42 -1.77 16.40
N SER A 69 -4.76 -2.78 15.82
CA SER A 69 -3.42 -2.61 15.25
C SER A 69 -3.33 -2.89 13.76
N ASN A 70 -4.32 -3.58 13.18
CA ASN A 70 -4.25 -4.03 11.80
C ASN A 70 -5.36 -3.46 10.93
N TYR A 71 -5.14 -3.44 9.62
CA TYR A 71 -6.11 -3.11 8.60
C TYR A 71 -5.76 -3.82 7.30
N ILE A 72 -6.72 -3.79 6.38
CA ILE A 72 -6.58 -4.29 5.02
C ILE A 72 -6.96 -3.17 4.05
N ILE A 73 -6.26 -3.11 2.92
CA ILE A 73 -6.64 -2.31 1.76
C ILE A 73 -6.90 -3.25 0.58
N TRP A 74 -7.97 -3.02 -0.17
CA TRP A 74 -8.24 -3.70 -1.44
C TRP A 74 -8.21 -2.67 -2.56
N ILE A 75 -7.62 -3.06 -3.69
CA ILE A 75 -7.71 -2.32 -4.95
C ILE A 75 -8.05 -3.28 -6.09
N GLN A 76 -8.65 -2.75 -7.15
CA GLN A 76 -8.82 -3.49 -8.40
C GLN A 76 -7.44 -3.81 -9.00
N ALA A 77 -7.18 -5.10 -9.23
CA ALA A 77 -5.96 -5.55 -9.90
C ALA A 77 -6.00 -5.14 -11.38
N GLU A 78 -4.85 -4.70 -11.92
CA GLU A 78 -4.74 -4.38 -13.35
C GLU A 78 -4.75 -5.61 -14.26
N SER A 79 -4.27 -6.74 -13.75
CA SER A 79 -4.07 -7.95 -14.55
C SER A 79 -5.37 -8.62 -15.00
N SER A 80 -6.50 -8.32 -14.35
CA SER A 80 -7.76 -9.02 -14.55
C SER A 80 -8.91 -8.26 -13.89
N MET A 81 -10.01 -8.10 -14.63
CA MET A 81 -11.22 -7.44 -14.14
C MET A 81 -11.95 -8.36 -13.15
N GLY A 82 -12.22 -7.87 -11.94
CA GLY A 82 -12.82 -8.64 -10.85
C GLY A 82 -11.81 -9.25 -9.87
N ASP A 83 -10.52 -9.27 -10.20
CA ASP A 83 -9.47 -9.64 -9.25
C ASP A 83 -9.07 -8.44 -8.39
N SER A 84 -8.61 -8.70 -7.16
CA SER A 84 -8.14 -7.66 -6.26
C SER A 84 -6.68 -7.87 -5.85
N ASP A 85 -5.97 -6.77 -5.70
CA ASP A 85 -4.73 -6.73 -4.93
C ASP A 85 -5.06 -6.30 -3.50
N ILE A 86 -4.54 -7.06 -2.54
CA ILE A 86 -4.91 -6.92 -1.13
C ILE A 86 -3.66 -6.61 -0.31
N TYR A 87 -3.61 -5.44 0.30
CA TYR A 87 -2.55 -5.08 1.23
C TYR A 87 -2.92 -5.45 2.66
N TYR A 88 -2.00 -6.12 3.32
CA TYR A 88 -2.13 -6.60 4.68
C TYR A 88 -1.20 -5.82 5.61
N SER A 89 -1.72 -5.04 6.56
CA SER A 89 -0.86 -4.20 7.41
C SER A 89 -0.03 -4.98 8.44
N ASP A 90 -0.46 -6.20 8.78
CA ASP A 90 0.23 -7.09 9.73
C ASP A 90 1.56 -7.61 9.14
N THR A 91 1.57 -7.93 7.85
CA THR A 91 2.76 -8.39 7.12
C THR A 91 3.42 -7.29 6.30
N LYS A 92 2.70 -6.18 6.07
CA LYS A 92 3.05 -5.07 5.18
C LYS A 92 3.31 -5.52 3.74
N LYS A 93 2.51 -6.47 3.25
CA LYS A 93 2.66 -7.07 1.92
C LYS A 93 1.35 -7.02 1.14
N TRP A 94 1.50 -6.97 -0.18
CA TRP A 94 0.43 -7.17 -1.14
C TRP A 94 0.28 -8.67 -1.45
N GLU A 95 -0.95 -9.15 -1.49
CA GLU A 95 -1.32 -10.52 -1.77
C GLU A 95 -2.48 -10.55 -2.78
N LYS A 96 -2.52 -11.59 -3.62
CA LYS A 96 -3.56 -11.78 -4.66
C LYS A 96 -4.79 -12.54 -4.17
N ALA A 97 -4.68 -13.21 -3.03
CA ALA A 97 -5.73 -14.04 -2.47
C ALA A 97 -6.09 -13.54 -1.07
N TYR A 98 -7.39 -13.56 -0.76
CA TYR A 98 -7.84 -13.24 0.57
C TYR A 98 -7.35 -14.30 1.57
N ARG A 99 -6.72 -13.83 2.65
CA ARG A 99 -6.53 -14.56 3.88
C ARG A 99 -7.20 -13.86 5.05
N GLU A 100 -7.61 -14.66 6.03
CA GLU A 100 -8.12 -14.16 7.30
C GLU A 100 -6.99 -13.54 8.13
N ILE A 101 -7.27 -12.38 8.72
CA ILE A 101 -6.45 -11.80 9.78
C ILE A 101 -7.18 -12.02 11.10
N LYS A 102 -6.51 -12.66 12.06
CA LYS A 102 -7.03 -12.75 13.42
C LYS A 102 -6.97 -11.37 14.06
N SER A 103 -8.12 -10.84 14.48
CA SER A 103 -8.15 -9.59 15.22
C SER A 103 -7.50 -9.79 16.60
N THR A 104 -6.46 -9.01 16.88
CA THR A 104 -6.00 -8.83 18.25
C THR A 104 -7.01 -7.91 18.94
N LYS A 105 -7.73 -8.46 19.93
CA LYS A 105 -8.64 -7.69 20.79
C LYS A 105 -7.87 -6.70 21.64
#